data_AF-A0A3L7MNE2-F1
#
_entry.id   AF-A0A3L7MNE2-F1
#
_cell.length_a   1.000
_cell.length_b   1.000
_cell.length_c   1.000
_cell.angle_alpha   90.00
_cell.angle_beta   90.00
_cell.angle_gamma   90.00
#
_symmetry.space_group_name_H-M   'P 1'
#
loop_
_entity.id
_entity.type
_entity.pdbx_description
1 polymer ?
#
loop_
_entity_poly.entity_id
_entity_poly.type
_entity_poly.pdbx_seq_one_letter_code
_entity_poly.pdbx_strand_id
1 'polypeptide(L)'
;MTIAPPHATSRQHLREAQTARLEIAWTVSAEALDGRQSYASAVLHLECCWEYAKHHSEANTRVECTANIDRAGVITAVGIPDTARISVERHGRWTHIAITTDPARPFLTASFEQGRLAYCTSTAPELARLKGGAYDSPTGILELYDPQ
;
A
#
# COMPACT_ATOMS: atom_id res chain seq x y z
N MET A 1 44.78 -4.12 23.91
CA MET A 1 43.41 -4.49 23.49
C MET A 1 42.72 -3.20 23.09
N THR A 2 42.34 -3.05 21.82
CA THR A 2 41.70 -1.83 21.32
C THR A 2 40.26 -2.19 20.97
N ILE A 3 39.30 -1.64 21.71
CA ILE A 3 37.86 -1.84 21.47
C ILE A 3 37.45 -0.87 20.36
N ALA A 4 36.91 -1.40 19.26
CA ALA A 4 36.38 -0.59 18.16
C ALA A 4 35.14 0.19 18.62
N PRO A 5 34.92 1.42 18.12
CA PRO A 5 33.74 2.20 18.47
C PRO A 5 32.47 1.55 17.89
N PRO A 6 31.31 1.70 18.55
CA PRO A 6 30.07 1.10 18.08
C PRO A 6 29.69 1.68 16.71
N HIS A 7 29.30 0.77 15.80
CA HIS A 7 28.79 1.11 14.48
C HIS A 7 27.62 2.11 14.56
N ALA A 8 27.47 2.92 13.52
CA ALA A 8 26.44 3.95 13.39
C ALA A 8 25.03 3.36 13.21
N THR A 9 24.46 2.80 14.28
CA THR A 9 23.11 2.20 14.28
C THR A 9 21.98 3.23 14.37
N SER A 10 22.30 4.51 14.58
CA SER A 10 21.31 5.50 15.03
C SER A 10 20.54 6.22 13.92
N ARG A 11 20.96 6.17 12.65
CA ARG A 11 20.29 6.92 11.55
C ARG A 11 19.31 6.07 10.75
N GLN A 12 19.51 4.76 10.68
CA GLN A 12 18.67 3.85 9.91
C GLN A 12 17.36 3.55 10.66
N HIS A 13 17.45 3.23 11.96
CA HIS A 13 16.29 3.08 12.84
C HIS A 13 15.43 4.34 12.97
N LEU A 14 16.04 5.53 12.89
CA LEU A 14 15.30 6.79 13.00
C LEU A 14 14.50 7.13 11.74
N ARG A 15 14.93 6.66 10.56
CA ARG A 15 14.17 6.78 9.30
C ARG A 15 13.00 5.80 9.27
N GLU A 16 13.21 4.56 9.71
CA GLU A 16 12.12 3.58 9.85
C GLU A 16 11.05 4.08 10.83
N ALA A 17 11.45 4.68 11.95
CA ALA A 17 10.53 5.25 12.96
C ALA A 17 9.71 6.47 12.48
N GLN A 18 9.98 6.99 11.28
CA GLN A 18 9.27 8.13 10.70
C GLN A 18 8.64 7.79 9.34
N THR A 19 8.55 6.50 8.98
CA THR A 19 7.95 6.08 7.71
C THR A 19 6.61 5.40 8.00
N ALA A 20 5.51 6.01 7.57
CA ALA A 20 4.22 5.33 7.60
C ALA A 20 4.08 4.39 6.40
N ARG A 21 3.37 3.28 6.60
CA ARG A 21 3.26 2.20 5.63
C ARG A 21 1.82 1.75 5.48
N LEU A 22 1.41 1.53 4.25
CA LEU A 22 0.13 0.94 3.88
C LEU A 22 0.41 -0.29 3.02
N GLU A 23 -0.10 -1.43 3.45
CA GLU A 23 -0.11 -2.66 2.66
C GLU A 23 -1.55 -3.06 2.35
N ILE A 24 -1.85 -3.37 1.09
CA ILE A 24 -3.14 -3.93 0.68
C ILE A 24 -2.91 -5.10 -0.25
N ALA A 25 -3.62 -6.19 0.01
CA ALA A 25 -3.61 -7.38 -0.82
C ALA A 25 -5.01 -7.67 -1.37
N TRP A 26 -5.07 -8.04 -2.65
CA TRP A 26 -6.26 -8.58 -3.30
C TRP A 26 -5.98 -9.99 -3.80
N THR A 27 -6.86 -10.93 -3.47
CA THR A 27 -6.90 -12.25 -4.11
C THR A 27 -7.91 -12.20 -5.24
N VAL A 28 -7.47 -12.59 -6.43
CA VAL A 28 -8.30 -12.61 -7.64
C VAL A 28 -8.42 -14.03 -8.12
N SER A 29 -9.64 -14.51 -8.25
CA SER A 29 -9.96 -15.76 -8.96
C SER A 29 -10.71 -15.43 -10.24
N ALA A 30 -10.15 -15.81 -11.40
CA ALA A 30 -10.85 -15.63 -12.67
C ALA A 30 -10.68 -16.86 -13.56
N GLU A 31 -11.76 -17.28 -14.22
CA GLU A 31 -11.71 -18.30 -15.28
C GLU A 31 -10.88 -17.83 -16.50
N ALA A 32 -10.69 -16.52 -16.65
CA ALA A 32 -10.14 -15.90 -17.84
C ALA A 32 -8.67 -15.45 -17.73
N LEU A 33 -7.98 -15.71 -16.61
CA LEU A 33 -6.60 -15.24 -16.43
C LEU A 33 -5.61 -15.80 -17.48
N ASP A 34 -5.94 -16.92 -18.14
CA ASP A 34 -5.14 -17.53 -19.21
C ASP A 34 -5.95 -18.02 -20.44
N GLY A 35 -7.23 -17.66 -20.56
CA GLY A 35 -8.08 -18.09 -21.70
C GLY A 35 -8.28 -19.60 -21.86
N ARG A 36 -7.81 -20.41 -20.92
CA ARG A 36 -8.11 -21.83 -20.75
C ARG A 36 -9.10 -21.97 -19.61
N GLN A 37 -10.05 -22.90 -19.73
CA GLN A 37 -11.00 -23.24 -18.67
C GLN A 37 -10.29 -23.89 -17.46
N SER A 38 -9.51 -23.10 -16.74
CA SER A 38 -8.81 -23.49 -15.51
C SER A 38 -8.85 -22.30 -14.57
N TYR A 39 -9.33 -22.52 -13.35
CA TYR A 39 -9.27 -21.54 -12.28
C TYR A 39 -7.81 -21.17 -12.02
N ALA A 40 -7.47 -19.90 -12.23
CA ALA A 40 -6.19 -19.34 -11.84
C ALA A 40 -6.42 -18.29 -10.74
N SER A 41 -5.57 -18.33 -9.72
CA SER A 41 -5.54 -17.34 -8.64
C SER A 41 -4.34 -16.42 -8.80
N ALA A 42 -4.53 -15.14 -8.58
CA ALA A 42 -3.47 -14.15 -8.50
C ALA A 42 -3.57 -13.36 -7.18
N VAL A 43 -2.43 -12.96 -6.64
CA VAL A 43 -2.37 -12.06 -5.48
C VAL A 43 -1.75 -10.75 -5.93
N LEU A 44 -2.48 -9.65 -5.82
CA LEU A 44 -1.95 -8.30 -6.01
C LEU A 44 -1.57 -7.75 -4.65
N HIS A 45 -0.30 -7.43 -4.45
CA HIS A 45 0.22 -6.77 -3.26
C HIS A 45 0.58 -5.33 -3.61
N LEU A 46 0.01 -4.35 -2.91
CA LEU A 46 0.35 -2.94 -2.99
C LEU A 46 0.95 -2.51 -1.66
N GLU A 47 2.11 -1.91 -1.73
CA GLU A 47 2.79 -1.29 -0.59
C GLU A 47 3.03 0.18 -0.90
N CYS A 48 2.67 1.06 0.02
CA CYS A 48 2.91 2.49 -0.08
C CYS A 48 3.57 3.01 1.20
N CYS A 49 4.64 3.81 1.04
CA CYS A 49 5.43 4.36 2.12
C CYS A 49 5.56 5.89 1.98
N TRP A 50 5.47 6.61 3.08
CA TRP A 50 5.65 8.07 3.11
C TRP A 50 6.28 8.53 4.42
N GLU A 51 6.93 9.70 4.39
CA GLU A 51 7.45 10.35 5.58
C GLU A 51 6.27 10.84 6.45
N TYR A 52 6.21 10.33 7.68
CA TYR A 52 5.20 10.65 8.68
C TYR A 52 5.62 11.91 9.46
N ALA A 53 4.88 13.01 9.29
CA ALA A 53 5.15 14.25 10.01
C ALA A 53 4.37 14.29 11.34
N LYS A 54 5.09 14.47 12.46
CA LYS A 54 4.55 14.44 13.85
C LYS A 54 3.41 15.42 14.18
N HIS A 55 3.10 16.36 13.30
CA HIS A 55 2.16 17.45 13.58
C HIS A 55 1.16 17.64 12.44
N HIS A 56 -0.01 16.99 12.59
CA HIS A 56 -1.27 17.26 11.88
C HIS A 56 -1.36 16.99 10.37
N SER A 57 -2.50 16.40 9.98
CA SER A 57 -3.07 16.30 8.64
C SER A 57 -2.04 16.06 7.52
N GLU A 58 -1.82 14.79 7.18
CA GLU A 58 -0.91 14.38 6.10
C GLU A 58 -1.53 14.59 4.72
N ALA A 59 -2.05 15.79 4.50
CA ALA A 59 -2.66 16.15 3.23
C ALA A 59 -1.55 16.42 2.22
N ASN A 60 -1.57 15.67 1.13
CA ASN A 60 -0.74 15.87 -0.05
C ASN A 60 0.76 15.60 0.16
N THR A 61 1.13 14.69 1.06
CA THR A 61 2.52 14.21 1.20
C THR A 61 2.89 13.34 0.00
N ARG A 62 4.16 13.37 -0.44
CA ARG A 62 4.63 12.46 -1.49
C ARG A 62 4.67 11.04 -0.94
N VAL A 63 4.12 10.09 -1.71
CA VAL A 63 4.14 8.67 -1.36
C VAL A 63 4.90 7.90 -2.42
N GLU A 64 5.68 6.93 -1.98
CA GLU A 64 6.30 5.94 -2.86
C GLU A 64 5.46 4.68 -2.78
N CYS A 65 4.94 4.22 -3.92
CA CYS A 65 4.14 3.01 -3.97
C CYS A 65 4.77 1.99 -4.89
N THR A 66 4.76 0.74 -4.46
CA THR A 66 5.14 -0.42 -5.26
C THR A 66 3.97 -1.39 -5.28
N ALA A 67 3.64 -1.93 -6.46
CA ALA A 67 2.66 -2.99 -6.56
C ALA A 67 3.22 -4.16 -7.34
N ASN A 68 2.90 -5.37 -6.90
CA ASN A 68 3.34 -6.61 -7.50
C ASN A 68 2.17 -7.57 -7.61
N ILE A 69 2.13 -8.32 -8.71
CA ILE A 69 1.18 -9.43 -8.87
C ILE A 69 1.97 -10.72 -8.82
N ASP A 70 1.61 -11.61 -7.90
CA ASP A 70 2.03 -13.00 -7.92
C ASP A 70 0.99 -13.84 -8.66
N ARG A 71 1.40 -14.50 -9.74
CA ARG A 71 0.63 -15.53 -10.43
C ARG A 71 1.41 -16.83 -10.41
N ALA A 72 1.02 -17.75 -9.54
CA ALA A 72 1.66 -19.06 -9.42
C ALA A 72 3.20 -19.00 -9.27
N GLY A 73 3.72 -18.02 -8.52
CA GLY A 73 5.14 -17.79 -8.29
C GLY A 73 5.82 -16.84 -9.28
N VAL A 74 5.09 -16.35 -10.30
CA VAL A 74 5.60 -15.32 -11.22
C VAL A 74 5.21 -13.95 -10.69
N ILE A 75 6.21 -13.21 -10.20
CA ILE A 75 6.05 -11.85 -9.66
C ILE A 75 6.24 -10.82 -10.77
N THR A 76 5.23 -9.99 -11.01
CA THR A 76 5.27 -8.90 -11.99
C THR A 76 5.04 -7.56 -11.31
N ALA A 77 5.95 -6.61 -11.49
CA ALA A 77 5.79 -5.25 -11.00
C ALA A 77 4.70 -4.50 -11.78
N VAL A 78 3.87 -3.73 -11.08
CA VAL A 78 2.85 -2.85 -11.61
C VAL A 78 3.38 -1.43 -11.54
N GLY A 79 3.44 -0.75 -12.68
CA GLY A 79 3.89 0.64 -12.74
C GLY A 79 2.89 1.56 -12.05
N ILE A 80 3.33 2.23 -10.98
CA ILE A 80 2.58 3.30 -10.31
C ILE A 80 3.25 4.63 -10.65
N PRO A 81 2.49 5.69 -11.01
CA PRO A 81 3.08 6.98 -11.34
C PRO A 81 3.89 7.59 -10.17
N ASP A 82 5.07 8.14 -10.48
CA ASP A 82 6.03 8.72 -9.52
C ASP A 82 5.53 9.97 -8.78
N THR A 83 4.37 10.49 -9.19
CA THR A 83 3.72 11.69 -8.67
C THR A 83 2.63 11.39 -7.64
N ALA A 84 2.63 10.20 -7.05
CA ALA A 84 1.65 9.82 -6.06
C ALA A 84 1.69 10.73 -4.82
N ARG A 85 0.51 11.14 -4.38
CA ARG A 85 0.27 11.95 -3.18
C ARG A 85 -0.72 11.24 -2.28
N ILE A 86 -0.50 11.33 -0.97
CA ILE A 86 -1.39 10.75 0.04
C ILE A 86 -2.12 11.84 0.82
N SER A 87 -3.35 11.55 1.23
CA SER A 87 -4.11 12.27 2.25
C SER A 87 -4.51 11.29 3.35
N VAL A 88 -4.29 11.67 4.61
CA VAL A 88 -4.67 10.88 5.79
C VAL A 88 -5.57 11.70 6.70
N GLU A 89 -6.80 11.22 6.89
CA GLU A 89 -7.83 11.85 7.72
C GLU A 89 -8.21 10.93 8.88
N ARG A 90 -8.00 11.38 10.12
CA ARG A 90 -8.34 10.61 11.34
C ARG A 90 -9.59 11.19 12.00
N HIS A 91 -10.60 10.36 12.21
CA HIS A 91 -11.88 10.72 12.83
C HIS A 91 -12.30 9.70 13.89
N GLY A 92 -11.89 9.95 15.14
CA GLY A 92 -12.17 9.05 16.26
C GLY A 92 -11.56 7.67 16.03
N ARG A 93 -12.40 6.64 15.88
CA ARG A 93 -11.95 5.26 15.61
C ARG A 93 -11.57 5.00 14.14
N TRP A 94 -11.84 5.97 13.25
CA TRP A 94 -11.66 5.82 11.81
C TRP A 94 -10.40 6.51 11.32
N THR A 95 -9.72 5.88 10.37
CA THR A 95 -8.64 6.50 9.58
C THR A 95 -8.94 6.30 8.10
N HIS A 96 -9.04 7.38 7.36
CA HIS A 96 -9.26 7.38 5.92
C HIS A 96 -7.96 7.74 5.20
N ILE A 97 -7.63 6.97 4.19
CA ILE A 97 -6.46 7.14 3.33
C ILE A 97 -6.93 7.35 1.90
N ALA A 98 -6.40 8.38 1.24
CA ALA A 98 -6.57 8.57 -0.19
C ALA A 98 -5.19 8.76 -0.84
N ILE A 99 -4.89 7.97 -1.86
CA ILE A 99 -3.70 8.12 -2.70
C ILE A 99 -4.14 8.55 -4.10
N THR A 100 -3.53 9.61 -4.62
CA THR A 100 -3.82 10.18 -5.94
C THR A 100 -2.54 10.21 -6.77
N THR A 101 -2.57 9.67 -7.98
CA THR A 101 -1.39 9.61 -8.89
C THR A 101 -1.46 10.64 -10.02
N ASP A 102 -2.59 11.33 -10.15
CA ASP A 102 -2.90 12.44 -11.07
C ASP A 102 -3.84 13.39 -10.30
N PRO A 103 -3.71 14.73 -10.39
CA PRO A 103 -4.58 15.68 -9.69
C PRO A 103 -6.10 15.43 -9.83
N ALA A 104 -6.55 14.65 -10.81
CA ALA A 104 -7.96 14.34 -11.02
C ALA A 104 -8.38 12.88 -10.78
N ARG A 105 -7.47 11.92 -10.50
CA ARG A 105 -7.84 10.50 -10.37
C ARG A 105 -7.36 9.87 -9.07
N PRO A 106 -8.29 9.38 -8.22
CA PRO A 106 -7.92 8.58 -7.07
C PRO A 106 -7.31 7.26 -7.55
N PHE A 107 -6.10 6.98 -7.10
CA PHE A 107 -5.44 5.69 -7.29
C PHE A 107 -5.97 4.67 -6.30
N LEU A 108 -6.07 5.07 -5.02
CA LEU A 108 -6.53 4.25 -3.92
C LEU A 108 -7.34 5.08 -2.93
N THR A 109 -8.45 4.56 -2.44
CA THR A 109 -9.08 5.04 -1.21
C THR A 109 -9.28 3.86 -0.26
N ALA A 110 -8.89 4.02 0.99
CA ALA A 110 -9.03 3.00 2.01
C ALA A 110 -9.54 3.61 3.32
N SER A 111 -10.37 2.88 4.04
CA SER A 111 -10.86 3.28 5.37
C SER A 111 -10.59 2.16 6.36
N PHE A 112 -10.02 2.53 7.49
CA PHE A 112 -9.63 1.64 8.57
C PHE A 112 -10.44 1.98 9.83
N GLU A 113 -11.01 0.97 10.46
CA GLU A 113 -11.61 1.08 11.79
C GLU A 113 -10.68 0.43 12.80
N GLN A 114 -10.11 1.21 13.72
CA GLN A 114 -9.15 0.73 14.72
C GLN A 114 -8.00 -0.12 14.10
N GLY A 115 -7.50 0.32 12.95
CA GLY A 115 -6.41 -0.35 12.22
C GLY A 115 -6.84 -1.53 11.35
N ARG A 116 -8.13 -1.92 11.33
CA ARG A 116 -8.66 -2.97 10.45
C ARG A 116 -9.23 -2.37 9.18
N LEU A 117 -8.85 -2.89 8.02
CA LEU A 117 -9.40 -2.45 6.75
C LEU A 117 -10.92 -2.75 6.70
N ALA A 118 -11.71 -1.69 6.56
CA ALA A 118 -13.18 -1.77 6.48
C ALA A 118 -13.68 -1.54 5.06
N TYR A 119 -12.97 -0.72 4.28
CA TYR A 119 -13.32 -0.39 2.90
C TYR A 119 -12.06 -0.08 2.10
N CYS A 120 -12.02 -0.53 0.85
CA CYS A 120 -10.95 -0.18 -0.08
C CYS A 120 -11.45 -0.15 -1.51
N THR A 121 -11.09 0.89 -2.26
CA THR A 121 -11.15 0.91 -3.72
C THR A 121 -9.79 1.28 -4.29
N SER A 122 -9.44 0.69 -5.42
CA SER A 122 -8.15 0.93 -6.07
C SER A 122 -8.25 0.68 -7.56
N THR A 123 -7.48 1.45 -8.33
CA THR A 123 -7.25 1.21 -9.76
C THR A 123 -6.08 0.25 -10.02
N ALA A 124 -5.36 -0.16 -8.97
CA ALA A 124 -4.24 -1.08 -9.08
C ALA A 124 -4.59 -2.42 -9.77
N PRO A 125 -5.74 -3.07 -9.48
CA PRO A 125 -6.15 -4.29 -10.23
C PRO A 125 -6.29 -4.07 -11.74
N GLU A 126 -6.81 -2.90 -12.16
CA GLU A 126 -6.95 -2.59 -13.58
C GLU A 126 -5.60 -2.34 -14.26
N LEU A 127 -4.69 -1.61 -13.59
CA LEU A 127 -3.31 -1.41 -14.05
C LEU A 127 -2.54 -2.73 -14.16
N ALA A 128 -2.83 -3.65 -13.23
CA ALA A 128 -2.35 -5.02 -13.19
C ALA A 128 -2.92 -5.93 -14.30
N ARG A 129 -3.81 -5.39 -15.16
CA ARG A 129 -4.56 -6.14 -16.19
C ARG A 129 -5.36 -7.31 -15.63
N LEU A 130 -5.75 -7.23 -14.37
CA LEU A 130 -6.69 -8.15 -13.74
C LEU A 130 -8.08 -7.60 -14.07
N LYS A 131 -8.69 -8.05 -15.17
CA LYS A 131 -10.05 -7.64 -15.58
C LYS A 131 -10.98 -8.85 -15.58
N GLY A 132 -12.19 -8.67 -15.02
CA GLY A 132 -13.28 -9.63 -15.17
C GLY A 132 -13.23 -10.89 -14.27
N GLY A 133 -12.60 -10.81 -13.09
CA GLY A 133 -12.59 -11.89 -12.10
C GLY A 133 -13.50 -11.62 -10.89
N ALA A 134 -13.74 -12.66 -10.09
CA ALA A 134 -14.23 -12.48 -8.74
C ALA A 134 -13.05 -12.07 -7.84
N TYR A 135 -13.27 -11.04 -7.04
CA TYR A 135 -12.30 -10.53 -6.08
C TYR A 135 -12.77 -10.92 -4.69
N ASP A 136 -11.88 -11.54 -3.91
CA ASP A 136 -12.10 -11.57 -2.47
C ASP A 136 -12.04 -10.14 -1.92
N SER A 137 -12.65 -9.93 -0.75
CA SER A 137 -12.52 -8.65 -0.06
C SER A 137 -11.03 -8.38 0.21
N PRO A 138 -10.52 -7.18 -0.12
CA PRO A 138 -9.12 -6.87 0.14
C PRO A 138 -8.82 -6.96 1.63
N THR A 139 -7.61 -7.40 1.94
CA THR A 139 -7.03 -7.28 3.28
C THR A 139 -6.02 -6.17 3.27
N GLY A 140 -5.88 -5.43 4.37
CA GLY A 140 -4.88 -4.40 4.44
C GLY A 140 -4.42 -4.11 5.86
N ILE A 141 -3.19 -3.65 5.95
CA ILE A 141 -2.51 -3.25 7.17
C ILE A 141 -2.10 -1.79 6.99
N LEU A 142 -2.40 -0.96 8.00
CA LEU A 142 -1.97 0.42 8.07
C LEU A 142 -1.10 0.59 9.30
N GLU A 143 0.18 0.90 9.07
CA GLU A 143 1.15 1.22 10.11
C GLU A 143 1.37 2.73 10.13
N LEU A 144 0.87 3.37 11.18
CA LEU A 144 1.16 4.77 11.47
C LEU A 144 2.05 4.80 12.71
N TYR A 145 3.31 5.16 12.53
CA TYR A 145 4.24 5.31 13.64
C TYR A 145 3.97 6.65 14.33
N ASP A 146 3.16 6.64 15.38
CA ASP A 146 3.09 7.74 16.34
C ASP A 146 4.25 7.57 17.35
N PRO A 147 5.31 8.39 17.30
CA PRO A 147 6.30 8.40 18.36
C PRO A 147 5.63 9.02 19.59
N GLN A 148 5.19 8.17 20.51
CA GLN A 148 4.75 8.58 21.85
C GLN A 148 5.85 9.38 22.56
#